data_AF-A0A2J0M3H3-F1
#
_entry.id   AF-A0A2J0M3H3-F1
#
_cell.length_a   1.000
_cell.length_b   1.000
_cell.length_c   1.000
_cell.angle_alpha   90.00
_cell.angle_beta   90.00
_cell.angle_gamma   90.00
#
_symmetry.space_group_name_H-M   'P 1'
#
loop_
_entity.id
_entity.type
_entity.pdbx_description
1 polymer ?
#
loop_
_entity_poly.entity_id
_entity_poly.type
_entity_poly.pdbx_seq_one_letter_code
_entity_poly.pdbx_strand_id
1 'polypeptide(L)'
;AKTGTTDDFRDAWTIGYTPSLVAGVWVGNNDNTEMKKGADGSRVAAPIWHEFMKRVLKDAPREEFEKPEPAEENLKPVLKGEVGGKIILKIDKASGKRATEFTPAEFVEERTYEERHSILHYLNKDDPRGPPLENPKTDPQYQLWEEAIQKWAEKNERPTEAPPQDFDDVHIPENKPIITISLPKEGSVISSLELEVKGEAKAPRGIYETHFFIDNGLMASIKASTSKILGMEVRSDFPFERKIFLGGVGNGLHTLKIVSSDDVANVGSSEITFELATEEPLSQILWLFPHDKLEIIQKDFPLILNIFLSYPKNVEKISFYYSQDVEDETPNFIDSITRPRLNNLTVSWRKAPEIGRYRLYCVIINKENSISYETKSVSVEVK
;
A
#
# COMPACT_ATOMS: atom_id res chain seq x y z
N ALA A 1 19.95 6.64 58.18
CA ALA A 1 21.43 6.68 58.23
C ALA A 1 21.98 5.61 57.29
N LYS A 2 23.21 5.78 56.80
CA LYS A 2 23.91 4.83 55.94
C LYS A 2 25.31 4.57 56.48
N THR A 3 25.71 3.30 56.47
CA THR A 3 27.05 2.83 56.81
C THR A 3 27.93 2.72 55.56
N GLY A 4 29.24 2.90 55.73
CA GLY A 4 30.26 2.65 54.71
C GLY A 4 31.48 1.98 55.32
N THR A 5 32.12 1.10 54.57
CA THR A 5 33.37 0.43 54.97
C THR A 5 34.26 0.41 53.74
N THR A 6 35.50 0.88 53.86
CA THR A 6 36.47 0.76 52.77
C THR A 6 36.99 -0.67 52.65
N ASP A 7 37.59 -0.99 51.50
CA ASP A 7 38.29 -2.25 51.33
C ASP A 7 39.37 -2.41 52.43
N ASP A 8 39.63 -3.65 52.83
CA ASP A 8 40.56 -4.01 53.90
C ASP A 8 40.26 -3.41 55.30
N PHE A 9 39.04 -2.90 55.55
CA PHE A 9 38.62 -2.36 56.85
C PHE A 9 39.51 -1.20 57.37
N ARG A 10 40.00 -0.33 56.48
CA ARG A 10 40.79 0.85 56.89
C ARG A 10 39.93 1.95 57.50
N ASP A 11 38.73 2.13 56.95
CA ASP A 11 37.78 3.16 57.34
C ASP A 11 36.39 2.58 57.55
N ALA A 12 35.75 3.04 58.61
CA ALA A 12 34.36 2.77 58.92
C ALA A 12 33.61 4.09 59.08
N TRP A 13 32.56 4.27 58.30
CA TRP A 13 31.74 5.47 58.29
C TRP A 13 30.30 5.15 58.68
N THR A 14 29.66 6.09 59.39
CA THR A 14 28.20 6.18 59.46
C THR A 14 27.79 7.63 59.33
N ILE A 15 26.94 7.91 58.35
CA ILE A 15 26.36 9.24 58.13
C ILE A 15 24.84 9.13 58.19
N GLY A 16 24.21 10.04 58.89
CA GLY A 16 22.76 10.08 59.01
C GLY A 16 22.27 11.47 59.40
N TYR A 17 20.98 11.68 59.27
CA TYR A 17 20.38 12.98 59.45
C TYR A 17 18.93 12.90 59.93
N THR A 18 18.49 14.02 60.48
CA THR A 18 17.10 14.47 60.69
C THR A 18 16.87 15.67 59.76
N PRO A 19 15.65 16.21 59.63
CA PRO A 19 15.41 17.46 58.89
C PRO A 19 16.34 18.61 59.32
N SER A 20 16.64 18.76 60.61
CA SER A 20 17.46 19.88 61.10
C SER A 20 18.92 19.56 61.44
N LEU A 21 19.34 18.29 61.45
CA LEU A 21 20.70 17.91 61.86
C LEU A 21 21.26 16.77 61.00
N VAL A 22 22.46 16.97 60.46
CA VAL A 22 23.29 15.92 59.86
C VAL A 22 24.49 15.62 60.76
N ALA A 23 24.81 14.34 60.92
CA ALA A 23 26.00 13.88 61.62
C ALA A 23 26.70 12.77 60.85
N GLY A 24 28.02 12.86 60.76
CA GLY A 24 28.90 11.84 60.20
C GLY A 24 29.91 11.42 61.25
N VAL A 25 30.13 10.11 61.38
CA VAL A 25 31.16 9.52 62.22
C VAL A 25 32.08 8.69 61.35
N TRP A 26 33.37 8.94 61.49
CA TRP A 26 34.45 8.13 60.96
C TRP A 26 35.20 7.45 62.09
N VAL A 27 35.61 6.21 61.85
CA VAL A 27 36.53 5.46 62.70
C VAL A 27 37.57 4.81 61.79
N GLY A 28 38.84 5.02 62.12
CA GLY A 28 39.98 4.47 61.41
C GLY A 28 41.26 4.68 62.22
N ASN A 29 42.34 4.04 61.79
CA ASN A 29 43.66 4.32 62.35
C ASN A 29 44.27 5.56 61.67
N ASN A 30 44.84 6.48 62.46
CA ASN A 30 45.40 7.74 61.94
C ASN A 30 46.59 7.54 60.96
N ASP A 31 47.20 6.35 60.95
CA ASP A 31 48.30 5.96 60.06
C ASP A 31 47.82 5.14 58.84
N ASN A 32 46.51 5.07 58.61
CA ASN A 32 45.86 4.32 57.53
C ASN A 32 46.10 2.79 57.60
N THR A 33 46.58 2.25 58.73
CA THR A 33 46.67 0.80 58.91
C THR A 33 45.28 0.16 59.02
N GLU A 34 45.17 -1.11 58.60
CA GLU A 34 43.90 -1.85 58.67
C GLU A 34 43.43 -1.96 60.13
N MET A 35 42.14 -1.72 60.34
CA MET A 35 41.51 -2.09 61.61
C MET A 35 41.29 -3.61 61.66
N LYS A 36 40.86 -4.11 62.83
CA LYS A 36 40.53 -5.53 62.97
C LYS A 36 39.43 -5.92 61.98
N LYS A 37 39.61 -7.02 61.25
CA LYS A 37 38.58 -7.57 60.35
C LYS A 37 37.23 -7.68 61.05
N GLY A 38 36.19 -7.17 60.39
CA GLY A 38 34.85 -7.04 60.94
C GLY A 38 34.61 -5.75 61.73
N ALA A 39 35.58 -4.82 61.82
CA ALA A 39 35.36 -3.46 62.29
C ALA A 39 34.72 -2.59 61.20
N ASP A 40 33.56 -3.02 60.71
CA ASP A 40 32.82 -2.30 59.66
C ASP A 40 32.04 -1.10 60.20
N GLY A 41 31.55 -0.24 59.30
CA GLY A 41 30.75 0.95 59.62
C GLY A 41 29.60 0.69 60.61
N SER A 42 28.95 -0.47 60.54
CA SER A 42 27.83 -0.81 61.44
C SER A 42 28.28 -1.19 62.84
N ARG A 43 29.52 -1.67 63.02
CA ARG A 43 30.03 -2.13 64.31
C ARG A 43 30.78 -1.08 65.09
N VAL A 44 31.50 -0.18 64.42
CA VAL A 44 32.37 0.78 65.13
C VAL A 44 31.92 2.23 64.97
N ALA A 45 31.44 2.64 63.79
CA ALA A 45 31.00 4.02 63.57
C ALA A 45 29.53 4.24 63.96
N ALA A 46 28.64 3.31 63.61
CA ALA A 46 27.21 3.45 63.86
C ALA A 46 26.83 3.54 65.34
N PRO A 47 27.45 2.80 66.28
CA PRO A 47 27.15 2.96 67.70
C PRO A 47 27.53 4.33 68.26
N ILE A 48 28.67 4.87 67.83
CA ILE A 48 29.10 6.23 68.21
C ILE A 48 28.11 7.26 67.65
N TRP A 49 27.71 7.12 66.38
CA TRP A 49 26.69 7.97 65.76
C TRP A 49 25.37 7.89 66.53
N HIS A 50 24.92 6.68 66.91
CA HIS A 50 23.69 6.48 67.66
C HIS A 50 23.71 7.19 69.01
N GLU A 51 24.78 7.00 69.81
CA GLU A 51 24.89 7.63 71.13
C GLU A 51 24.96 9.15 71.02
N PHE A 52 25.68 9.68 70.03
CA PHE A 52 25.69 11.12 69.75
C PHE A 52 24.29 11.63 69.44
N MET A 53 23.61 11.05 68.45
CA MET A 53 22.27 11.48 68.01
C MET A 53 21.24 11.37 69.13
N LYS A 54 21.27 10.26 69.90
CA LYS A 54 20.41 10.06 71.07
C LYS A 54 20.58 11.14 72.13
N ARG A 55 21.82 11.61 72.33
CA ARG A 55 22.12 12.67 73.29
C ARG A 55 21.67 14.04 72.81
N VAL A 56 21.97 14.40 71.56
CA VAL A 56 21.65 15.74 71.03
C VAL A 56 20.17 15.91 70.70
N LEU A 57 19.45 14.82 70.40
CA LEU A 57 18.01 14.85 70.11
C LEU A 57 17.11 14.60 71.32
N LYS A 58 17.67 14.36 72.52
CA LYS A 58 16.90 13.94 73.70
C LYS A 58 15.68 14.82 73.98
N ASP A 59 15.84 16.13 73.89
CA ASP A 59 14.81 17.13 74.16
C ASP A 59 14.41 17.92 72.89
N ALA A 60 14.87 17.47 71.72
CA ALA A 60 14.50 18.07 70.43
C ALA A 60 13.08 17.65 70.03
N PRO A 61 12.31 18.52 69.36
CA PRO A 61 11.02 18.12 68.81
C PRO A 61 11.20 17.00 67.79
N ARG A 62 10.21 16.11 67.70
CA ARG A 62 10.18 15.09 66.66
C ARG A 62 9.90 15.77 65.31
N GLU A 63 10.80 15.57 64.36
CA GLU A 63 10.68 16.08 63.01
C GLU A 63 10.35 14.92 62.05
N GLU A 64 9.64 15.23 60.98
CA GLU A 64 9.37 14.31 59.88
C GLU A 64 9.86 14.92 58.58
N PHE A 65 10.34 14.09 57.66
CA PHE A 65 10.69 14.58 56.32
C PHE A 65 9.41 14.84 55.54
N GLU A 66 9.30 16.03 54.96
CA GLU A 66 8.22 16.32 54.03
C GLU A 66 8.33 15.39 52.83
N LYS A 67 7.20 14.77 52.47
CA LYS A 67 7.14 13.94 51.27
C LYS A 67 7.38 14.85 50.06
N PRO A 68 8.27 14.50 49.12
CA PRO A 68 8.46 15.29 47.93
C PRO A 68 7.18 15.33 47.10
N GLU A 69 6.97 16.43 46.40
CA GLU A 69 5.95 16.52 45.36
C GLU A 69 6.17 15.42 44.30
N PRO A 70 5.10 14.92 43.65
CA PRO A 70 5.23 13.98 42.55
C PRO A 70 6.19 14.52 41.48
N ALA A 71 6.99 13.62 40.90
CA ALA A 71 7.85 14.00 39.78
C ALA A 71 7.01 14.53 38.62
N GLU A 72 7.46 15.61 37.98
CA GLU A 72 6.82 16.18 36.81
C GLU A 72 6.69 15.13 35.69
N GLU A 73 5.56 15.14 34.97
CA GLU A 73 5.32 14.18 33.87
C GLU A 73 6.44 14.25 32.80
N ASN A 74 6.96 15.46 32.56
CA ASN A 74 7.99 15.74 31.55
C ASN A 74 9.43 15.60 32.06
N LEU A 75 9.66 15.04 33.26
CA LEU A 75 11.02 14.79 33.73
C LEU A 75 11.74 13.81 32.79
N LYS A 76 13.00 14.06 32.48
CA LYS A 76 13.81 13.16 31.64
C LYS A 76 13.84 11.75 32.23
N PRO A 77 13.78 10.68 31.41
CA PRO A 77 13.82 9.29 31.89
C PRO A 77 14.96 9.01 32.89
N VAL A 78 16.17 9.50 32.58
CA VAL A 78 17.35 9.30 33.43
C VAL A 78 17.21 9.89 34.84
N LEU A 79 16.42 10.95 35.01
CA LEU A 79 16.13 11.56 36.32
C LEU A 79 15.02 10.83 37.07
N LYS A 80 14.20 10.04 36.37
CA LYS A 80 13.20 9.13 36.97
C LYS A 80 13.81 7.80 37.42
N GLY A 81 15.12 7.61 37.23
CA GLY A 81 15.79 6.32 37.45
C GLY A 81 15.47 5.30 36.37
N GLU A 82 14.87 5.73 35.26
CA GLU A 82 14.71 4.91 34.08
C GLU A 82 16.06 4.88 33.37
N VAL A 83 16.65 3.70 33.24
CA VAL A 83 17.88 3.52 32.48
C VAL A 83 17.55 3.82 31.02
N GLY A 84 17.86 5.06 30.62
CA GLY A 84 17.61 5.60 29.30
C GLY A 84 18.30 4.78 28.22
N GLY A 85 17.74 4.85 27.01
CA GLY A 85 18.39 4.28 25.84
C GLY A 85 17.43 3.76 24.80
N LYS A 86 16.20 3.37 25.20
CA LYS A 86 15.18 2.88 24.25
C LYS A 86 14.61 4.04 23.44
N ILE A 87 15.13 4.21 22.24
CA ILE A 87 14.55 5.08 21.22
C ILE A 87 13.84 4.18 20.23
N ILE A 88 12.51 4.30 20.15
CA ILE A 88 11.74 3.63 19.12
C ILE A 88 11.62 4.58 17.94
N LEU A 89 12.20 4.20 16.80
CA LEU A 89 12.08 4.96 15.57
C LEU A 89 11.33 4.17 14.52
N LYS A 90 10.57 4.90 13.70
CA LYS A 90 10.03 4.37 12.45
C LYS A 90 11.12 4.47 11.40
N ILE A 91 11.52 3.33 10.86
CA ILE A 91 12.59 3.16 9.89
C ILE A 91 11.97 2.69 8.58
N ASP A 92 12.44 3.26 7.48
CA ASP A 92 12.16 2.74 6.16
C ASP A 92 13.06 1.52 5.89
N LYS A 93 12.45 0.38 5.56
CA LYS A 93 13.16 -0.86 5.25
C LYS A 93 14.02 -0.77 3.98
N ALA A 94 13.69 0.12 3.04
CA ALA A 94 14.44 0.24 1.79
C ALA A 94 15.74 1.04 1.96
N SER A 95 15.66 2.20 2.62
CA SER A 95 16.82 3.09 2.88
C SER A 95 17.60 2.75 4.15
N GLY A 96 16.95 2.10 5.14
CA GLY A 96 17.49 1.92 6.49
C GLY A 96 17.53 3.20 7.33
N LYS A 97 16.88 4.28 6.85
CA LYS A 97 16.83 5.61 7.47
C LYS A 97 15.47 5.88 8.11
N ARG A 98 15.33 7.02 8.79
CA ARG A 98 14.08 7.38 9.47
C ARG A 98 12.96 7.59 8.45
N ALA A 99 11.86 6.84 8.61
CA ALA A 99 10.69 6.95 7.75
C ALA A 99 10.07 8.35 7.81
N THR A 100 9.45 8.77 6.71
CA THR A 100 8.77 10.05 6.55
C THR A 100 7.28 9.85 6.24
N GLU A 101 6.55 10.93 5.96
CA GLU A 101 5.16 10.84 5.49
C GLU A 101 5.02 10.21 4.10
N PHE A 102 6.12 10.14 3.34
CA PHE A 102 6.15 9.54 2.00
C PHE A 102 6.47 8.05 2.01
N THR A 103 7.02 7.52 3.11
CA THR A 103 7.34 6.09 3.25
C THR A 103 6.05 5.26 3.31
N PRO A 104 5.83 4.31 2.37
CA PRO A 104 4.67 3.44 2.38
C PRO A 104 4.58 2.62 3.67
N ALA A 105 3.38 2.37 4.17
CA ALA A 105 3.18 1.70 5.47
C ALA A 105 3.80 0.29 5.52
N GLU A 106 3.78 -0.41 4.39
CA GLU A 106 4.40 -1.71 4.21
C GLU A 106 5.94 -1.66 4.21
N PHE A 107 6.54 -0.49 4.03
CA PHE A 107 7.99 -0.24 4.15
C PHE A 107 8.40 0.34 5.50
N VAL A 108 7.45 0.80 6.34
CA VAL A 108 7.74 1.28 7.70
C VAL A 108 7.89 0.10 8.67
N GLU A 109 8.99 0.06 9.40
CA GLU A 109 9.19 -0.80 10.56
C GLU A 109 9.52 0.02 11.81
N GLU A 110 9.04 -0.42 12.98
CA GLU A 110 9.48 0.17 14.26
C GLU A 110 10.72 -0.56 14.74
N ARG A 111 11.84 0.15 14.83
CA ARG A 111 13.09 -0.37 15.39
C ARG A 111 13.36 0.29 16.73
N THR A 112 13.64 -0.54 17.73
CA THR A 112 14.08 -0.06 19.05
C THR A 112 15.60 -0.04 19.06
N TYR A 113 16.16 1.15 19.20
CA TYR A 113 17.57 1.36 19.47
C TYR A 113 17.75 1.45 20.98
N GLU A 114 18.77 0.78 21.51
CA GLU A 114 19.12 0.83 22.92
C GLU A 114 20.48 1.50 23.06
N GLU A 115 20.49 2.83 23.11
CA GLU A 115 21.72 3.57 23.36
C GLU A 115 22.16 3.39 24.81
N ARG A 116 23.46 3.13 25.02
CA ARG A 116 24.06 2.96 26.34
C ARG A 116 25.13 4.00 26.54
N HIS A 117 24.70 5.20 26.89
CA HIS A 117 25.61 6.30 27.20
C HIS A 117 25.65 6.60 28.70
N SER A 118 26.71 7.29 29.12
CA SER A 118 26.81 7.93 30.42
C SER A 118 25.62 8.86 30.66
N ILE A 119 25.25 9.05 31.94
CA ILE A 119 24.23 10.03 32.35
C ILE A 119 24.53 11.44 31.82
N LEU A 120 25.82 11.77 31.66
CA LEU A 120 26.30 13.04 31.10
C LEU A 120 25.97 13.22 29.61
N HIS A 121 25.55 12.15 28.91
CA HIS A 121 25.02 12.24 27.55
C HIS A 121 23.65 12.90 27.51
N TYR A 122 22.84 12.63 28.53
CA TYR A 122 21.44 13.05 28.58
C TYR A 122 21.22 14.30 29.43
N LEU A 123 22.21 14.69 30.23
CA LEU A 123 22.13 15.79 31.19
C LEU A 123 23.25 16.80 30.99
N ASN A 124 22.89 18.08 31.14
CA ASN A 124 23.85 19.09 31.57
C ASN A 124 23.99 18.97 33.10
N LYS A 125 25.20 18.80 33.64
CA LYS A 125 25.39 18.67 35.11
C LYS A 125 25.05 19.95 35.86
N ASP A 126 25.24 21.11 35.22
CA ASP A 126 25.02 22.43 35.82
C ASP A 126 23.54 22.84 35.72
N ASP A 127 22.79 22.20 34.81
CA ASP A 127 21.33 22.29 34.73
C ASP A 127 20.73 20.91 34.38
N PRO A 128 20.56 20.02 35.38
CA PRO A 128 20.07 18.66 35.14
C PRO A 128 18.66 18.62 34.53
N ARG A 129 17.82 19.62 34.81
CA ARG A 129 16.43 19.67 34.33
C ARG A 129 16.30 20.31 32.94
N GLY A 130 17.22 21.20 32.56
CA GLY A 130 17.28 21.82 31.23
C GLY A 130 17.68 20.85 30.12
N PRO A 131 17.83 21.30 28.86
CA PRO A 131 18.22 20.44 27.74
C PRO A 131 19.61 19.78 27.95
N PRO A 132 19.89 18.61 27.34
CA PRO A 132 21.26 18.07 27.30
C PRO A 132 22.20 19.05 26.58
N LEU A 133 23.50 18.91 26.83
CA LEU A 133 24.52 19.65 26.07
C LEU A 133 24.47 19.22 24.61
N GLU A 134 24.57 20.17 23.68
CA GLU A 134 24.69 19.87 22.23
C GLU A 134 25.90 18.96 21.95
N ASN A 135 26.98 19.14 22.70
CA ASN A 135 28.15 18.27 22.66
C ASN A 135 28.54 17.81 24.09
N PRO A 136 28.11 16.61 24.51
CA PRO A 136 28.42 16.07 25.83
C PRO A 136 29.93 15.92 26.12
N LYS A 137 30.76 15.77 25.08
CA LYS A 137 32.22 15.63 25.21
C LYS A 137 32.92 16.89 25.72
N THR A 138 32.20 18.01 25.79
CA THR A 138 32.71 19.24 26.41
C THR A 138 32.87 19.11 27.93
N ASP A 139 32.15 18.17 28.56
CA ASP A 139 32.39 17.84 29.96
C ASP A 139 33.64 16.93 30.08
N PRO A 140 34.67 17.33 30.86
CA PRO A 140 35.90 16.55 30.99
C PRO A 140 35.68 15.16 31.61
N GLN A 141 34.60 14.96 32.36
CA GLN A 141 34.25 13.67 32.95
C GLN A 141 33.52 12.76 31.96
N TYR A 142 32.91 13.32 30.91
CA TYR A 142 32.07 12.55 29.98
C TYR A 142 32.82 11.33 29.44
N GLN A 143 34.00 11.54 28.85
CA GLN A 143 34.76 10.48 28.21
C GLN A 143 35.24 9.41 29.19
N LEU A 144 35.61 9.80 30.41
CA LEU A 144 36.06 8.87 31.46
C LEU A 144 34.97 7.86 31.85
N TRP A 145 33.71 8.32 31.92
CA TRP A 145 32.56 7.45 32.21
C TRP A 145 32.08 6.71 30.97
N GLU A 146 32.04 7.39 29.84
CA GLU A 146 31.55 6.85 28.58
C GLU A 146 32.35 5.64 28.11
N GLU A 147 33.68 5.70 28.17
CA GLU A 147 34.54 4.58 27.76
C GLU A 147 34.30 3.33 28.60
N ALA A 148 34.07 3.47 29.91
CA ALA A 148 33.80 2.34 30.79
C ALA A 148 32.44 1.71 30.48
N ILE A 149 31.43 2.53 30.18
CA ILE A 149 30.08 2.06 29.83
C ILE A 149 30.10 1.35 28.48
N GLN A 150 30.77 1.89 27.46
CA GLN A 150 30.89 1.24 26.16
C GLN A 150 31.63 -0.10 26.25
N LYS A 151 32.76 -0.15 26.98
CA LYS A 151 33.48 -1.43 27.22
C LYS A 151 32.61 -2.46 27.94
N TRP A 152 31.82 -2.03 28.93
CA TRP A 152 30.86 -2.91 29.59
C TRP A 152 29.79 -3.40 28.61
N ALA A 153 29.25 -2.51 27.77
CA ALA A 153 28.21 -2.81 26.80
C ALA A 153 28.68 -3.86 25.77
N GLU A 154 29.87 -3.68 25.21
CA GLU A 154 30.53 -4.64 24.30
C GLU A 154 30.75 -6.00 24.96
N LYS A 155 31.32 -6.03 26.18
CA LYS A 155 31.59 -7.27 26.92
C LYS A 155 30.33 -8.08 27.22
N ASN A 156 29.18 -7.42 27.33
CA ASN A 156 27.90 -8.06 27.65
C ASN A 156 27.03 -8.29 26.40
N GLU A 157 27.60 -8.22 25.19
CA GLU A 157 26.87 -8.40 23.92
C GLU A 157 25.67 -7.45 23.78
N ARG A 158 25.81 -6.23 24.33
CA ARG A 158 24.84 -5.15 24.24
C ARG A 158 25.45 -3.94 23.54
N PRO A 159 25.98 -4.09 22.31
CA PRO A 159 26.58 -2.97 21.60
C PRO A 159 25.56 -1.85 21.38
N THR A 160 26.00 -0.60 21.51
CA THR A 160 25.18 0.57 21.18
C THR A 160 24.99 0.63 19.67
N GLU A 161 23.78 0.35 19.18
CA GLU A 161 23.41 0.68 17.80
C GLU A 161 22.93 2.12 17.77
N ALA A 162 23.73 3.02 17.19
CA ALA A 162 23.33 4.41 17.03
C ALA A 162 22.14 4.47 16.05
N PRO A 163 21.05 5.16 16.40
CA PRO A 163 19.93 5.34 15.50
C PRO A 163 20.36 6.15 14.27
N PRO A 164 19.81 5.85 13.08
CA PRO A 164 20.04 6.66 11.90
C PRO A 164 19.56 8.09 12.16
N GLN A 165 20.40 9.06 11.82
CA GLN A 165 20.08 10.49 11.99
C GLN A 165 19.31 11.03 10.79
N ASP A 166 19.66 10.55 9.60
CA ASP A 166 19.08 10.99 8.34
C ASP A 166 17.67 10.44 8.13
N PHE A 167 16.88 11.17 7.35
CA PHE A 167 15.56 10.77 6.90
C PHE A 167 15.63 9.99 5.58
N ASP A 168 14.59 9.19 5.34
CA ASP A 168 14.35 8.44 4.12
C ASP A 168 14.52 9.32 2.88
N ASP A 169 15.42 8.90 1.99
CA ASP A 169 15.71 9.50 0.68
C ASP A 169 15.33 8.59 -0.50
N VAL A 170 14.73 7.44 -0.22
CA VAL A 170 14.21 6.48 -1.21
C VAL A 170 12.76 6.81 -1.54
N HIS A 171 11.92 7.05 -0.52
CA HIS A 171 10.53 7.47 -0.71
C HIS A 171 10.42 8.99 -0.63
N ILE A 172 10.69 9.65 -1.75
CA ILE A 172 10.58 11.10 -1.89
C ILE A 172 9.80 11.42 -3.16
N PRO A 173 9.14 12.59 -3.24
CA PRO A 173 8.35 12.99 -4.41
C PRO A 173 9.11 12.86 -5.75
N GLU A 174 10.41 13.14 -5.75
CA GLU A 174 11.29 13.12 -6.92
C GLU A 174 11.53 11.70 -7.47
N ASN A 175 11.39 10.67 -6.62
CA ASN A 175 11.57 9.28 -7.01
C ASN A 175 10.28 8.63 -7.54
N LYS A 176 9.15 9.34 -7.50
CA LYS A 176 7.87 8.80 -7.98
C LYS A 176 7.92 8.53 -9.49
N PRO A 177 7.29 7.43 -9.94
CA PRO A 177 7.09 7.20 -11.36
C PRO A 177 6.39 8.36 -12.06
N ILE A 178 6.86 8.71 -13.25
CA ILE A 178 6.24 9.67 -14.16
C ILE A 178 5.66 8.90 -15.34
N ILE A 179 4.36 9.09 -15.60
CA ILE A 179 3.64 8.39 -16.66
C ILE A 179 3.21 9.40 -17.73
N THR A 180 3.56 9.12 -18.97
CA THR A 180 3.11 9.87 -20.14
C THR A 180 2.20 8.99 -20.99
N ILE A 181 0.97 9.43 -21.21
CA ILE A 181 -0.01 8.75 -22.05
C ILE A 181 0.05 9.37 -23.44
N SER A 182 0.39 8.56 -24.45
CA SER A 182 0.44 9.01 -25.84
C SER A 182 -0.83 8.64 -26.62
N LEU A 183 -1.47 7.53 -26.26
CA LEU A 183 -2.77 7.09 -26.76
C LEU A 183 -3.60 6.44 -25.62
N PRO A 184 -4.92 6.67 -25.57
CA PRO A 184 -5.65 7.67 -26.35
C PRO A 184 -5.21 9.10 -26.01
N LYS A 185 -5.68 10.09 -26.78
CA LYS A 185 -5.48 11.51 -26.45
C LYS A 185 -6.63 12.01 -25.61
N GLU A 186 -6.39 13.05 -24.81
CA GLU A 186 -7.43 13.73 -24.02
C GLU A 186 -8.66 14.06 -24.88
N GLY A 187 -9.84 13.65 -24.42
CA GLY A 187 -11.12 13.89 -25.08
C GLY A 187 -11.35 13.08 -26.37
N SER A 188 -10.57 12.04 -26.64
CA SER A 188 -10.79 11.20 -27.83
C SER A 188 -12.13 10.45 -27.76
N VAL A 189 -12.78 10.28 -28.91
CA VAL A 189 -13.97 9.41 -29.04
C VAL A 189 -13.52 8.01 -29.46
N ILE A 190 -13.93 6.99 -28.71
CA ILE A 190 -13.62 5.58 -28.91
C ILE A 190 -14.89 4.86 -29.33
N SER A 191 -14.89 4.28 -30.53
CA SER A 191 -16.06 3.57 -31.09
C SER A 191 -15.94 2.04 -31.08
N SER A 192 -14.94 1.52 -30.38
CA SER A 192 -14.64 0.09 -30.25
C SER A 192 -14.67 -0.34 -28.78
N LEU A 193 -15.01 -1.61 -28.53
CA LEU A 193 -14.85 -2.23 -27.20
C LEU A 193 -13.39 -2.61 -26.89
N GLU A 194 -12.45 -2.40 -27.81
CA GLU A 194 -11.01 -2.50 -27.54
C GLU A 194 -10.39 -1.10 -27.53
N LEU A 195 -9.94 -0.67 -26.35
CA LEU A 195 -9.19 0.56 -26.15
C LEU A 195 -7.69 0.32 -26.31
N GLU A 196 -7.08 0.94 -27.30
CA GLU A 196 -5.62 0.93 -27.45
C GLU A 196 -4.99 2.01 -26.57
N VAL A 197 -4.15 1.58 -25.64
CA VAL A 197 -3.43 2.44 -24.71
C VAL A 197 -1.93 2.33 -24.99
N LYS A 198 -1.29 3.48 -25.28
CA LYS A 198 0.15 3.60 -25.44
C LYS A 198 0.70 4.70 -24.56
N GLY A 199 1.92 4.48 -24.09
CA GLY A 199 2.60 5.45 -23.27
C GLY A 199 3.92 4.94 -22.75
N GLU A 200 4.48 5.68 -21.82
CA GLU A 200 5.74 5.37 -21.18
C GLU A 200 5.66 5.72 -19.70
N ALA A 201 6.20 4.85 -18.86
CA ALA A 201 6.40 5.10 -17.44
C ALA A 201 7.90 5.07 -17.12
N LYS A 202 8.37 6.07 -16.36
CA LYS A 202 9.78 6.23 -15.97
C LYS A 202 9.88 6.44 -14.48
N ALA A 203 10.89 5.85 -13.85
CA ALA A 203 11.23 6.10 -12.46
C ALA A 203 12.75 5.94 -12.28
N PRO A 204 13.40 6.64 -11.34
CA PRO A 204 14.83 6.47 -11.08
C PRO A 204 15.24 5.02 -10.80
N ARG A 205 14.35 4.23 -10.20
CA ARG A 205 14.55 2.80 -9.89
C ARG A 205 13.98 1.85 -10.95
N GLY A 206 13.49 2.39 -12.06
CA GLY A 206 12.72 1.65 -13.06
C GLY A 206 11.32 1.29 -12.57
N ILE A 207 10.48 0.80 -13.48
CA ILE A 207 9.10 0.44 -13.16
C ILE A 207 9.04 -1.01 -12.70
N TYR A 208 8.22 -1.29 -11.68
CA TYR A 208 7.89 -2.63 -11.22
C TYR A 208 6.64 -3.16 -11.89
N GLU A 209 5.53 -2.42 -11.77
CA GLU A 209 4.27 -2.76 -12.40
C GLU A 209 3.45 -1.52 -12.75
N THR A 210 2.44 -1.71 -13.58
CA THR A 210 1.54 -0.65 -14.04
C THR A 210 0.12 -1.18 -14.15
N HIS A 211 -0.81 -0.46 -13.55
CA HIS A 211 -2.23 -0.76 -13.49
C HIS A 211 -3.03 0.25 -14.31
N PHE A 212 -4.05 -0.23 -14.99
CA PHE A 212 -4.91 0.56 -15.87
C PHE A 212 -6.34 0.49 -15.33
N PHE A 213 -6.92 1.65 -15.06
CA PHE A 213 -8.25 1.79 -14.48
C PHE A 213 -9.16 2.58 -15.42
N ILE A 214 -10.44 2.21 -15.46
CA ILE A 214 -11.52 2.99 -16.06
C ILE A 214 -12.53 3.30 -14.97
N ASP A 215 -12.78 4.58 -14.68
CA ASP A 215 -13.69 5.05 -13.62
C ASP A 215 -13.50 4.37 -12.25
N ASN A 216 -12.23 4.13 -11.89
CA ASN A 216 -11.77 3.39 -10.70
C ASN A 216 -11.86 1.86 -10.78
N GLY A 217 -12.45 1.28 -11.82
CA GLY A 217 -12.42 -0.15 -12.08
C GLY A 217 -11.08 -0.60 -12.67
N LEU A 218 -10.38 -1.51 -12.00
CA LEU A 218 -9.13 -2.08 -12.52
C LEU A 218 -9.42 -2.95 -13.76
N MET A 219 -8.90 -2.54 -14.92
CA MET A 219 -9.11 -3.26 -16.17
C MET A 219 -7.94 -4.17 -16.53
N ALA A 220 -6.71 -3.74 -16.21
CA ALA A 220 -5.52 -4.46 -16.62
C ALA A 220 -4.33 -4.16 -15.72
N SER A 221 -3.36 -5.07 -15.65
CA SER A 221 -2.08 -4.88 -14.94
C SER A 221 -0.93 -5.50 -15.73
N ILE A 222 0.20 -4.80 -15.83
CA ILE A 222 1.41 -5.28 -16.50
C ILE A 222 2.55 -5.20 -15.51
N LYS A 223 3.34 -6.28 -15.38
CA LYS A 223 4.63 -6.22 -14.70
C LYS A 223 5.72 -5.87 -15.71
N ALA A 224 6.60 -4.95 -15.34
CA ALA A 224 7.74 -4.61 -16.18
C ALA A 224 8.67 -5.82 -16.32
N SER A 225 9.24 -5.99 -17.50
CA SER A 225 10.24 -7.04 -17.75
C SER A 225 11.55 -6.69 -17.04
N THR A 226 12.16 -7.66 -16.36
CA THR A 226 13.46 -7.51 -15.70
C THR A 226 14.55 -8.15 -16.55
N SER A 227 15.68 -7.46 -16.73
CA SER A 227 16.91 -8.09 -17.22
C SER A 227 17.84 -8.42 -16.07
N LYS A 228 18.56 -9.54 -16.15
CA LYS A 228 19.64 -9.83 -15.19
C LYS A 228 20.98 -9.41 -15.77
N ILE A 229 21.64 -8.45 -15.13
CA ILE A 229 23.00 -8.03 -15.47
C ILE A 229 23.87 -8.31 -14.25
N LEU A 230 24.91 -9.15 -14.41
CA LEU A 230 25.82 -9.53 -13.31
C LEU A 230 25.09 -10.09 -12.07
N GLY A 231 23.98 -10.80 -12.28
CA GLY A 231 23.16 -11.37 -11.20
C GLY A 231 22.20 -10.39 -10.53
N MET A 232 22.23 -9.10 -10.89
CA MET A 232 21.30 -8.09 -10.39
C MET A 232 20.11 -7.93 -11.34
N GLU A 233 18.89 -7.84 -10.79
CA GLU A 233 17.72 -7.48 -11.59
C GLU A 233 17.76 -5.98 -11.90
N VAL A 234 17.79 -5.67 -13.19
CA VAL A 234 17.75 -4.31 -13.71
C VAL A 234 16.39 -4.11 -14.37
N ARG A 235 15.68 -3.09 -13.89
CA ARG A 235 14.42 -2.61 -14.45
C ARG A 235 14.71 -1.39 -15.30
N SER A 236 14.10 -1.31 -16.47
CA SER A 236 14.23 -0.15 -17.37
C SER A 236 12.97 0.69 -17.36
N ASP A 237 13.07 1.88 -17.98
CA ASP A 237 11.90 2.62 -18.45
C ASP A 237 10.98 1.68 -19.25
N PHE A 238 9.68 1.86 -19.05
CA PHE A 238 8.67 0.91 -19.46
C PHE A 238 7.72 1.55 -20.48
N PRO A 239 8.03 1.47 -21.79
CA PRO A 239 7.01 1.72 -22.79
C PRO A 239 5.95 0.63 -22.68
N PHE A 240 4.69 1.04 -22.71
CA PHE A 240 3.58 0.11 -22.73
C PHE A 240 2.72 0.36 -23.96
N GLU A 241 2.32 -0.74 -24.59
CA GLU A 241 1.29 -0.77 -25.61
C GLU A 241 0.35 -1.92 -25.25
N ARG A 242 -0.90 -1.58 -24.97
CA ARG A 242 -1.89 -2.55 -24.51
C ARG A 242 -3.27 -2.26 -25.08
N LYS A 243 -3.95 -3.33 -25.46
CA LYS A 243 -5.39 -3.29 -25.74
C LYS A 243 -6.16 -3.66 -24.48
N ILE A 244 -7.06 -2.78 -24.05
CA ILE A 244 -7.94 -2.97 -22.90
C ILE A 244 -9.35 -3.22 -23.42
N PHE A 245 -9.95 -4.33 -23.01
CA PHE A 245 -11.33 -4.63 -23.36
C PHE A 245 -12.29 -3.85 -22.45
N LEU A 246 -13.17 -3.05 -23.04
CA LEU A 246 -14.16 -2.18 -22.37
C LEU A 246 -15.52 -2.87 -22.18
N GLY A 247 -15.59 -4.20 -22.23
CA GLY A 247 -16.84 -4.92 -22.03
C GLY A 247 -17.45 -4.64 -20.66
N GLY A 248 -18.70 -4.16 -20.64
CA GLY A 248 -19.40 -3.77 -19.42
C GLY A 248 -19.25 -2.29 -19.05
N VAL A 249 -18.40 -1.54 -19.76
CA VAL A 249 -18.36 -0.07 -19.71
C VAL A 249 -19.45 0.45 -20.66
N GLY A 250 -20.37 1.28 -20.15
CA GLY A 250 -21.44 1.87 -20.96
C GLY A 250 -20.93 2.99 -21.87
N ASN A 251 -21.70 3.42 -22.86
CA ASN A 251 -21.35 4.63 -23.62
C ASN A 251 -21.38 5.88 -22.72
N GLY A 252 -20.52 6.87 -23.01
CA GLY A 252 -20.41 8.12 -22.24
C GLY A 252 -18.98 8.55 -21.99
N LEU A 253 -18.81 9.55 -21.12
CA LEU A 253 -17.49 10.05 -20.72
C LEU A 253 -16.88 9.17 -19.63
N HIS A 254 -15.62 8.77 -19.82
CA HIS A 254 -14.87 7.92 -18.91
C HIS A 254 -13.46 8.47 -18.65
N THR A 255 -12.88 8.10 -17.51
CA THR A 255 -11.50 8.44 -17.16
C THR A 255 -10.63 7.19 -17.25
N LEU A 256 -9.60 7.23 -18.10
CA LEU A 256 -8.49 6.29 -18.07
C LEU A 256 -7.45 6.81 -17.07
N LYS A 257 -7.22 6.06 -15.99
CA LYS A 257 -6.15 6.33 -15.04
C LYS A 257 -5.11 5.22 -15.10
N ILE A 258 -3.85 5.61 -15.26
CA ILE A 258 -2.70 4.71 -15.24
C ILE A 258 -1.90 4.99 -13.97
N VAL A 259 -1.63 3.93 -13.22
CA VAL A 259 -0.85 3.99 -11.97
C VAL A 259 0.34 3.06 -12.11
N SER A 260 1.55 3.58 -11.93
CA SER A 260 2.78 2.79 -11.97
C SER A 260 3.47 2.84 -10.62
N SER A 261 4.10 1.74 -10.24
CA SER A 261 4.94 1.63 -9.05
C SER A 261 6.35 1.14 -9.40
N ASP A 262 7.33 1.50 -8.58
CA ASP A 262 8.68 0.92 -8.63
C ASP A 262 8.84 -0.27 -7.66
N ASP A 263 10.06 -0.78 -7.51
CA ASP A 263 10.37 -1.95 -6.68
C ASP A 263 10.29 -1.71 -5.17
N VAL A 264 10.17 -0.45 -4.76
CA VAL A 264 10.02 0.00 -3.37
C VAL A 264 8.67 0.69 -3.14
N ALA A 265 7.70 0.47 -4.02
CA ALA A 265 6.34 1.00 -3.91
C ALA A 265 6.25 2.54 -3.92
N ASN A 266 7.20 3.25 -4.54
CA ASN A 266 6.92 4.62 -4.97
C ASN A 266 5.85 4.59 -6.06
N VAL A 267 4.77 5.35 -5.89
CA VAL A 267 3.63 5.36 -6.80
C VAL A 267 3.50 6.69 -7.52
N GLY A 268 3.31 6.62 -8.83
CA GLY A 268 2.92 7.74 -9.69
C GLY A 268 1.67 7.40 -10.48
N SER A 269 0.94 8.44 -10.91
CA SER A 269 -0.23 8.25 -11.77
C SER A 269 -0.40 9.36 -12.79
N SER A 270 -1.01 9.01 -13.92
CA SER A 270 -1.48 9.96 -14.93
C SER A 270 -2.88 9.54 -15.38
N GLU A 271 -3.69 10.51 -15.76
CA GLU A 271 -5.06 10.28 -16.17
C GLU A 271 -5.43 11.15 -17.37
N ILE A 272 -6.35 10.61 -18.18
CA ILE A 272 -6.96 11.31 -19.29
C ILE A 272 -8.44 10.95 -19.37
N THR A 273 -9.24 11.81 -20.01
CA THR A 273 -10.64 11.52 -20.30
C THR A 273 -10.84 11.09 -21.75
N PHE A 274 -11.84 10.24 -22.00
CA PHE A 274 -12.26 9.84 -23.34
C PHE A 274 -13.77 9.57 -23.35
N GLU A 275 -14.40 9.67 -24.53
CA GLU A 275 -15.81 9.32 -24.72
C GLU A 275 -15.91 7.95 -25.38
N LEU A 276 -16.66 7.03 -24.78
CA LEU A 276 -17.02 5.74 -25.38
C LEU A 276 -18.34 5.89 -26.15
N ALA A 277 -18.30 5.67 -27.45
CA ALA A 277 -19.44 5.74 -28.34
C ALA A 277 -19.38 4.54 -29.30
N THR A 278 -19.60 3.33 -28.79
CA THR A 278 -19.62 2.14 -29.64
C THR A 278 -20.91 2.08 -30.43
N GLU A 279 -20.79 1.91 -31.75
CA GLU A 279 -21.91 1.43 -32.55
C GLU A 279 -22.12 -0.04 -32.17
N GLU A 280 -23.24 -0.37 -31.52
CA GLU A 280 -23.58 -1.78 -31.32
C GLU A 280 -23.65 -2.45 -32.70
N PRO A 281 -22.96 -3.59 -32.95
CA PRO A 281 -22.94 -4.20 -34.26
C PRO A 281 -24.36 -4.57 -34.70
N LEU A 282 -24.72 -4.21 -35.95
CA LEU A 282 -26.01 -4.60 -36.54
C LEU A 282 -26.19 -6.12 -36.44
N SER A 283 -27.35 -6.56 -35.96
CA SER A 283 -27.71 -7.98 -35.93
C SER A 283 -27.66 -8.57 -37.34
N GLN A 284 -27.00 -9.71 -37.49
CA GLN A 284 -26.83 -10.44 -38.74
C GLN A 284 -27.62 -11.75 -38.71
N ILE A 285 -28.01 -12.21 -39.89
CA ILE A 285 -28.69 -13.49 -40.07
C ILE A 285 -27.78 -14.44 -40.83
N LEU A 286 -27.73 -15.67 -40.34
CA LEU A 286 -27.26 -16.83 -41.06
C LEU A 286 -28.44 -17.79 -41.28
N TRP A 287 -28.72 -18.12 -42.54
CA TRP A 287 -29.71 -19.14 -42.87
C TRP A 287 -29.15 -20.53 -42.59
N LEU A 288 -29.76 -21.23 -41.64
CA LEU A 288 -29.44 -22.63 -41.33
C LEU A 288 -30.24 -23.56 -42.25
N PHE A 289 -31.49 -23.18 -42.56
CA PHE A 289 -32.35 -23.84 -43.55
C PHE A 289 -33.47 -22.88 -44.00
N PRO A 290 -33.86 -22.83 -45.28
CA PRO A 290 -33.24 -23.53 -46.41
C PRO A 290 -31.83 -23.02 -46.69
N HIS A 291 -30.98 -23.88 -47.23
CA HIS A 291 -29.69 -23.44 -47.76
C HIS A 291 -29.88 -22.85 -49.17
N ASP A 292 -28.91 -22.07 -49.62
CA ASP A 292 -28.94 -21.48 -50.96
C ASP A 292 -29.09 -22.56 -52.05
N LYS A 293 -29.90 -22.24 -53.07
CA LYS A 293 -30.27 -23.08 -54.22
C LYS A 293 -30.96 -24.40 -53.85
N LEU A 294 -31.66 -24.46 -52.71
CA LEU A 294 -32.46 -25.63 -52.35
C LEU A 294 -33.62 -25.82 -53.33
N GLU A 295 -33.79 -27.05 -53.83
CA GLU A 295 -34.98 -27.45 -54.58
C GLU A 295 -36.03 -28.03 -53.63
N ILE A 296 -37.28 -27.60 -53.77
CA ILE A 296 -38.39 -27.90 -52.86
C ILE A 296 -39.58 -28.33 -53.71
N ILE A 297 -40.29 -29.40 -53.33
CA ILE A 297 -41.53 -29.77 -54.03
C ILE A 297 -42.75 -29.24 -53.27
N GLN A 298 -43.87 -29.02 -53.96
CA GLN A 298 -45.09 -28.51 -53.32
C GLN A 298 -45.56 -29.29 -52.07
N LYS A 299 -45.22 -30.59 -51.98
CA LYS A 299 -45.56 -31.46 -50.84
C LYS A 299 -44.72 -31.22 -49.58
N ASP A 300 -43.61 -30.49 -49.69
CA ASP A 300 -42.73 -30.20 -48.54
C ASP A 300 -43.27 -29.06 -47.67
N PHE A 301 -44.34 -28.38 -48.12
CA PHE A 301 -44.99 -27.33 -47.35
C PHE A 301 -45.96 -27.94 -46.31
N PRO A 302 -45.97 -27.44 -45.05
CA PRO A 302 -45.31 -26.24 -44.57
C PRO A 302 -43.80 -26.40 -44.38
N LEU A 303 -43.01 -25.50 -45.00
CA LEU A 303 -41.55 -25.52 -44.91
C LEU A 303 -41.11 -24.79 -43.64
N ILE A 304 -40.28 -25.45 -42.83
CA ILE A 304 -39.72 -24.83 -41.61
C ILE A 304 -38.47 -24.05 -41.98
N LEU A 305 -38.44 -22.75 -41.69
CA LEU A 305 -37.26 -21.89 -41.87
C LEU A 305 -36.50 -21.81 -40.55
N ASN A 306 -35.19 -22.06 -40.58
CA ASN A 306 -34.30 -21.97 -39.42
C ASN A 306 -33.18 -20.97 -39.72
N ILE A 307 -32.99 -20.02 -38.80
CA ILE A 307 -31.92 -19.03 -38.89
C ILE A 307 -31.17 -18.91 -37.56
N PHE A 308 -29.93 -18.44 -37.64
CA PHE A 308 -29.17 -17.92 -36.52
C PHE A 308 -29.13 -16.39 -36.59
N LEU A 309 -29.50 -15.73 -35.50
CA LEU A 309 -29.50 -14.28 -35.31
C LEU A 309 -28.36 -13.89 -34.34
N SER A 310 -27.47 -13.01 -34.78
CA SER A 310 -26.50 -12.39 -33.87
C SER A 310 -27.14 -11.26 -33.06
N TYR A 311 -26.73 -11.14 -31.79
CA TYR A 311 -27.19 -10.09 -30.87
C TYR A 311 -28.72 -9.94 -30.77
N PRO A 312 -29.49 -11.01 -30.45
CA PRO A 312 -30.97 -10.99 -30.49
C PRO A 312 -31.60 -9.95 -29.55
N LYS A 313 -30.88 -9.54 -28.49
CA LYS A 313 -31.33 -8.51 -27.55
C LYS A 313 -31.57 -7.15 -28.20
N ASN A 314 -30.94 -6.87 -29.34
CA ASN A 314 -30.94 -5.56 -30.00
C ASN A 314 -32.07 -5.42 -31.02
N VAL A 315 -32.74 -6.54 -31.35
CA VAL A 315 -33.81 -6.61 -32.34
C VAL A 315 -35.17 -6.41 -31.68
N GLU A 316 -35.96 -5.47 -32.23
CA GLU A 316 -37.37 -5.29 -31.85
C GLU A 316 -38.28 -6.21 -32.66
N LYS A 317 -38.00 -6.36 -33.96
CA LYS A 317 -38.77 -7.25 -34.84
C LYS A 317 -37.92 -7.77 -35.99
N ILE A 318 -38.12 -9.03 -36.35
CA ILE A 318 -37.65 -9.63 -37.59
C ILE A 318 -38.85 -10.12 -38.40
N SER A 319 -38.91 -9.78 -39.69
CA SER A 319 -39.97 -10.19 -40.61
C SER A 319 -39.37 -10.97 -41.78
N PHE A 320 -39.98 -12.10 -42.14
CA PHE A 320 -39.52 -13.02 -43.18
C PHE A 320 -40.35 -12.81 -44.45
N TYR A 321 -39.68 -12.75 -45.58
CA TYR A 321 -40.31 -12.54 -46.89
C TYR A 321 -39.77 -13.51 -47.94
N TYR A 322 -40.56 -13.71 -48.99
CA TYR A 322 -40.11 -14.27 -50.26
C TYR A 322 -40.59 -13.42 -51.43
N SER A 323 -39.82 -13.38 -52.50
CA SER A 323 -40.20 -12.75 -53.78
C SER A 323 -39.74 -13.63 -54.94
N GLN A 324 -40.45 -13.61 -56.06
CA GLN A 324 -40.00 -14.33 -57.25
C GLN A 324 -38.73 -13.67 -57.80
N ASP A 325 -37.85 -14.46 -58.40
CA ASP A 325 -36.57 -13.99 -58.97
C ASP A 325 -36.79 -13.30 -60.34
N VAL A 326 -37.62 -12.26 -60.35
CA VAL A 326 -37.96 -11.41 -61.51
C VAL A 326 -37.89 -9.95 -61.06
N GLU A 327 -37.37 -9.04 -61.90
CA GLU A 327 -37.26 -7.61 -61.57
C GLU A 327 -38.65 -7.00 -61.24
N ASP A 328 -38.71 -6.23 -60.14
CA ASP A 328 -39.86 -5.43 -59.65
C ASP A 328 -41.11 -6.17 -59.10
N GLU A 329 -40.96 -7.35 -58.51
CA GLU A 329 -42.09 -7.99 -57.81
C GLU A 329 -42.25 -7.59 -56.33
N THR A 330 -43.52 -7.46 -55.92
CA THR A 330 -43.91 -7.18 -54.53
C THR A 330 -43.55 -8.34 -53.59
N PRO A 331 -42.93 -8.07 -52.43
CA PRO A 331 -42.55 -9.12 -51.50
C PRO A 331 -43.74 -9.74 -50.80
N ASN A 332 -43.73 -11.06 -50.69
CA ASN A 332 -44.75 -11.83 -49.98
C ASN A 332 -44.30 -12.11 -48.55
N PHE A 333 -45.14 -11.76 -47.59
CA PHE A 333 -44.88 -11.97 -46.17
C PHE A 333 -45.04 -13.44 -45.76
N ILE A 334 -44.10 -13.96 -44.97
CA ILE A 334 -44.14 -15.31 -44.42
C ILE A 334 -44.60 -15.29 -42.97
N ASP A 335 -43.79 -14.68 -42.10
CA ASP A 335 -44.02 -14.62 -40.65
C ASP A 335 -43.12 -13.53 -40.02
N SER A 336 -43.29 -13.27 -38.72
CA SER A 336 -42.41 -12.36 -37.98
C SER A 336 -42.23 -12.80 -36.52
N ILE A 337 -41.05 -12.51 -35.97
CA ILE A 337 -40.76 -12.70 -34.55
C ILE A 337 -40.49 -11.33 -33.94
N THR A 338 -41.17 -11.04 -32.82
CA THR A 338 -40.95 -9.81 -32.06
C THR A 338 -40.09 -10.09 -30.84
N ARG A 339 -39.17 -9.19 -30.55
CA ARG A 339 -38.25 -9.23 -29.40
C ARG A 339 -37.63 -10.62 -29.18
N PRO A 340 -36.93 -11.18 -30.19
CA PRO A 340 -36.33 -12.50 -30.08
C PRO A 340 -35.37 -12.55 -28.89
N ARG A 341 -35.42 -13.65 -28.14
CA ARG A 341 -34.53 -13.89 -26.98
C ARG A 341 -33.44 -14.92 -27.26
N LEU A 342 -33.66 -15.75 -28.28
CA LEU A 342 -32.77 -16.85 -28.66
C LEU A 342 -32.06 -16.49 -29.96
N ASN A 343 -30.84 -17.01 -30.12
CA ASN A 343 -30.10 -16.87 -31.37
C ASN A 343 -30.67 -17.76 -32.48
N ASN A 344 -31.10 -18.97 -32.15
CA ASN A 344 -31.75 -19.87 -33.11
C ASN A 344 -33.24 -19.56 -33.16
N LEU A 345 -33.71 -19.17 -34.34
CA LEU A 345 -35.10 -18.81 -34.58
C LEU A 345 -35.70 -19.71 -35.65
N THR A 346 -36.97 -20.05 -35.46
CA THR A 346 -37.71 -20.95 -36.34
C THR A 346 -39.06 -20.33 -36.69
N VAL A 347 -39.40 -20.30 -37.98
CA VAL A 347 -40.73 -19.90 -38.49
C VAL A 347 -41.24 -20.91 -39.51
N SER A 348 -42.55 -20.93 -39.76
CA SER A 348 -43.18 -21.88 -40.68
C SER A 348 -43.74 -21.17 -41.91
N TRP A 349 -43.20 -21.47 -43.08
CA TRP A 349 -43.74 -21.04 -44.35
C TRP A 349 -44.85 -21.99 -44.80
N ARG A 350 -46.09 -21.59 -44.55
CA ARG A 350 -47.24 -22.51 -44.52
C ARG A 350 -47.78 -22.90 -45.89
N LYS A 351 -47.82 -21.97 -46.83
CA LYS A 351 -48.45 -22.14 -48.14
C LYS A 351 -47.39 -22.16 -49.22
N ALA A 352 -47.37 -23.22 -50.03
CA ALA A 352 -46.53 -23.31 -51.20
C ALA A 352 -46.85 -22.16 -52.18
N PRO A 353 -45.85 -21.43 -52.69
CA PRO A 353 -46.05 -20.52 -53.81
C PRO A 353 -46.18 -21.32 -55.12
N GLU A 354 -46.39 -20.65 -56.24
CA GLU A 354 -46.41 -21.30 -57.55
C GLU A 354 -45.03 -21.89 -57.91
N ILE A 355 -44.98 -22.77 -58.91
CA ILE A 355 -43.72 -23.34 -59.40
C ILE A 355 -42.84 -22.21 -59.92
N GLY A 356 -41.60 -22.11 -59.44
CA GLY A 356 -40.73 -20.99 -59.77
C GLY A 356 -39.51 -20.86 -58.85
N ARG A 357 -38.65 -19.88 -59.15
CA ARG A 357 -37.50 -19.52 -58.32
C ARG A 357 -37.84 -18.33 -57.43
N TYR A 358 -37.45 -18.44 -56.16
CA TYR A 358 -37.75 -17.44 -55.15
C TYR A 358 -36.51 -17.07 -54.35
N ARG A 359 -36.42 -15.78 -53.99
CA ARG A 359 -35.47 -15.24 -53.04
C ARG A 359 -36.15 -15.12 -51.68
N LEU A 360 -35.58 -15.74 -50.65
CA LEU A 360 -36.00 -15.57 -49.26
C LEU A 360 -35.05 -14.61 -48.56
N TYR A 361 -35.60 -13.67 -47.80
CA TYR A 361 -34.82 -12.70 -47.03
C TYR A 361 -35.59 -12.27 -45.79
N CYS A 362 -34.89 -11.57 -44.90
CA CYS A 362 -35.49 -11.00 -43.70
C CYS A 362 -35.27 -9.50 -43.66
N VAL A 363 -36.20 -8.80 -42.99
CA VAL A 363 -36.05 -7.40 -42.61
C VAL A 363 -36.00 -7.32 -41.09
N ILE A 364 -34.94 -6.72 -40.56
CA ILE A 364 -34.74 -6.50 -39.11
C ILE A 364 -35.05 -5.05 -38.78
N ILE A 365 -35.75 -4.83 -37.66
CA ILE A 365 -35.97 -3.53 -37.03
C ILE A 365 -35.27 -3.56 -35.66
N ASN A 366 -34.31 -2.66 -35.45
CA ASN A 366 -33.58 -2.52 -34.19
C ASN A 366 -34.34 -1.66 -33.16
N LYS A 367 -34.07 -1.90 -31.87
CA LYS A 367 -34.75 -1.23 -30.74
C LYS A 367 -34.47 0.26 -30.61
N GLU A 368 -33.23 0.68 -30.81
CA GLU A 368 -32.81 2.03 -30.42
C GLU A 368 -33.06 3.09 -31.50
N ASN A 369 -32.89 2.75 -32.78
CA ASN A 369 -32.92 3.75 -33.86
C ASN A 369 -34.06 3.57 -34.87
N SER A 370 -34.93 2.56 -34.69
CA SER A 370 -35.98 2.17 -35.67
C SER A 370 -35.45 1.95 -37.11
N ILE A 371 -34.14 1.75 -37.27
CA ILE A 371 -33.52 1.46 -38.57
C ILE A 371 -33.98 0.08 -39.00
N SER A 372 -34.60 0.03 -40.18
CA SER A 372 -34.94 -1.22 -40.86
C SER A 372 -33.91 -1.53 -41.93
N TYR A 373 -33.40 -2.75 -41.97
CA TYR A 373 -32.49 -3.18 -43.03
C TYR A 373 -32.79 -4.62 -43.46
N GLU A 374 -32.54 -4.88 -44.74
CA GLU A 374 -32.65 -6.19 -45.36
C GLU A 374 -31.38 -7.01 -45.10
N THR A 375 -31.54 -8.29 -44.79
CA THR A 375 -30.42 -9.22 -44.60
C THR A 375 -30.03 -9.92 -45.89
N LYS A 376 -28.87 -10.60 -45.90
CA LYS A 376 -28.52 -11.50 -47.01
C LYS A 376 -29.64 -12.52 -47.26
N SER A 377 -29.95 -12.71 -48.53
CA SER A 377 -30.98 -13.63 -48.98
C SER A 377 -30.43 -15.01 -49.32
N VAL A 378 -31.33 -15.99 -49.44
CA VAL A 378 -31.07 -17.31 -50.04
C VAL A 378 -32.04 -17.55 -51.18
N SER A 379 -31.59 -18.21 -52.25
CA SER A 379 -32.44 -18.57 -53.37
C SER A 379 -32.96 -20.01 -53.21
N VAL A 380 -34.21 -20.28 -53.58
CA VAL A 380 -34.81 -21.62 -53.61
C VAL A 380 -35.60 -21.81 -54.90
N GLU A 381 -35.75 -23.05 -55.36
CA GLU A 381 -36.54 -23.40 -56.53
C GLU A 381 -37.69 -24.33 -56.11
N VAL A 382 -38.93 -23.90 -56.32
CA VAL A 382 -40.14 -24.69 -56.06
C VAL A 382 -40.54 -25.40 -57.34
N LYS A 383 -40.58 -26.74 -57.29
CA LYS A 383 -40.91 -27.64 -58.41
C LYS A 383 -42.26 -28.33 -58.25
#